data_AF-A0A520R3X0-F1
#
_entry.id   AF-A0A520R3X0-F1
#
_cell.length_a   1.000
_cell.length_b   1.000
_cell.length_c   1.000
_cell.angle_alpha   90.00
_cell.angle_beta   90.00
_cell.angle_gamma   90.00
#
_symmetry.space_group_name_H-M   'P 1'
#
loop_
_entity.id
_entity.type
_entity.pdbx_description
1 polymer ?
#
loop_
_entity_poly.entity_id
_entity_poly.type
_entity_poly.pdbx_seq_one_letter_code
_entity_poly.pdbx_strand_id
1 'polypeptide(L)'
;MTKEQQLLKDQTTRQQWPLAVRLFASVAILVYLLAIALPPLAGPPPASELANVILQPFRPLVGAISLSHGYRFFAPNPGPGHSIRWTMLTARGNTLKGVIPDAETDWPRLLYHRRFMIPEKIAALVPPPRAPAGIRREATRDWQPFAEDIANHLLTKHSGQEVTLELVEHYLPDTFELKEGRAGDDLTTPLGSYAWRERTSL
;
A
#
# COMPACT_ATOMS: atom_id res chain seq x y z
N MET A 1 45.34 27.40 -54.18
CA MET A 1 44.63 26.76 -53.04
C MET A 1 43.43 27.62 -52.70
N THR A 2 42.23 27.09 -52.96
CA THR A 2 40.99 27.84 -53.13
C THR A 2 40.32 28.11 -51.77
N LYS A 3 39.68 29.27 -51.63
CA LYS A 3 38.97 29.75 -50.43
C LYS A 3 38.01 28.72 -49.81
N GLU A 4 37.49 27.79 -50.63
CA GLU A 4 36.66 26.66 -50.19
C GLU A 4 37.38 25.65 -49.29
N GLN A 5 38.69 25.43 -49.47
CA GLN A 5 39.46 24.52 -48.62
C GLN A 5 39.74 25.12 -47.23
N GLN A 6 39.75 26.45 -47.09
CA GLN A 6 39.84 27.12 -45.79
C GLN A 6 38.49 27.08 -45.05
N LEU A 7 37.37 27.25 -45.74
CA LEU A 7 36.02 27.17 -45.15
C LEU A 7 35.68 25.76 -44.64
N LEU A 8 36.14 24.70 -45.32
CA LEU A 8 35.96 23.32 -44.87
C LEU A 8 36.84 22.95 -43.67
N LYS A 9 37.99 23.62 -43.49
CA LYS A 9 38.91 23.36 -42.37
C LYS A 9 38.42 23.98 -41.06
N ASP A 10 37.65 25.07 -41.14
CA ASP A 10 37.08 25.75 -39.97
C ASP A 10 35.87 25.03 -39.36
N GLN A 11 35.18 24.18 -40.13
CA GLN A 11 33.94 23.52 -39.68
C GLN A 11 34.16 22.23 -38.86
N THR A 12 35.40 21.80 -38.62
CA THR A 12 35.69 20.52 -37.95
C THR A 12 36.60 20.64 -36.73
N THR A 13 36.69 21.82 -36.12
CA THR A 13 37.14 21.90 -34.73
C THR A 13 35.99 21.47 -33.82
N ARG A 14 35.81 20.15 -33.63
CA ARG A 14 35.08 19.65 -32.47
C ARG A 14 35.81 20.18 -31.25
N GLN A 15 35.31 21.28 -30.69
CA GLN A 15 35.88 21.94 -29.53
C GLN A 15 35.71 21.00 -28.33
N GLN A 16 36.71 20.14 -28.13
CA GLN A 16 36.71 19.19 -27.04
C GLN A 16 36.89 19.98 -25.76
N TRP A 17 35.96 19.84 -24.82
CA TRP A 17 36.05 20.49 -23.53
C TRP A 17 37.35 20.07 -22.84
N PRO A 18 38.08 21.02 -22.22
CA PRO A 18 39.25 20.68 -21.43
C PRO A 18 38.83 19.73 -20.30
N LEU A 19 39.74 18.81 -19.91
CA LEU A 19 39.45 17.75 -18.95
C LEU A 19 38.82 18.29 -17.65
N ALA A 20 39.29 19.43 -17.16
CA ALA A 20 38.77 20.08 -15.96
C ALA A 20 37.29 20.49 -16.11
N VAL A 21 36.91 21.07 -17.24
CA VAL A 21 35.51 21.49 -17.49
C VAL A 21 34.62 20.26 -17.67
N ARG A 22 35.12 19.22 -18.34
CA ARG A 22 34.39 17.94 -18.45
C ARG A 22 34.18 17.30 -17.08
N LEU A 23 35.21 17.25 -16.22
CA LEU A 23 35.10 16.71 -14.87
C LEU A 23 34.12 17.52 -14.01
N PHE A 24 34.23 18.86 -14.05
CA PHE A 24 33.33 19.74 -13.33
C PHE A 24 31.87 19.52 -13.75
N ALA A 25 31.59 19.47 -15.05
CA ALA A 25 30.25 19.23 -15.55
C ALA A 25 29.75 17.82 -15.20
N SER A 26 30.59 16.79 -15.29
CA SER A 26 30.22 15.44 -14.86
C SER A 26 29.87 15.37 -13.37
N VAL A 27 30.65 16.03 -12.51
CA VAL A 27 30.37 16.10 -11.07
C VAL A 27 29.07 16.88 -10.81
N ALA A 28 28.86 18.01 -11.46
CA ALA A 28 27.63 18.80 -11.33
C ALA A 28 26.39 18.00 -11.76
N ILE A 29 26.48 17.26 -12.88
CA ILE A 29 25.42 16.36 -13.34
C ILE A 29 25.17 15.26 -12.31
N LEU A 30 26.23 14.63 -11.79
CA LEU A 30 26.09 13.58 -10.77
C LEU A 30 25.42 14.10 -9.49
N VAL A 31 25.83 15.27 -9.00
CA VAL A 31 25.24 15.92 -7.82
C VAL A 31 23.76 16.22 -8.06
N TYR A 32 23.39 16.69 -9.25
CA TYR A 32 22.01 16.96 -9.60
C TYR A 32 21.17 15.67 -9.70
N LEU A 33 21.71 14.61 -10.31
CA LEU A 33 21.05 13.31 -10.36
C LEU A 33 20.83 12.72 -8.95
N LEU A 34 21.82 12.86 -8.06
CA LEU A 34 21.68 12.47 -6.66
C LEU A 34 20.60 13.32 -5.95
N ALA A 35 20.55 14.62 -6.21
CA ALA A 35 19.51 15.50 -5.65
C ALA A 35 18.10 15.13 -6.11
N ILE A 36 17.94 14.53 -7.30
CA ILE A 36 16.66 14.01 -7.79
C ILE A 36 16.33 12.63 -7.17
N ALA A 37 17.32 11.73 -7.08
CA ALA A 37 17.11 10.34 -6.70
C ALA A 37 17.05 10.11 -5.18
N LEU A 38 17.80 10.87 -4.38
CA LEU A 38 17.87 10.68 -2.92
C LEU A 38 16.55 11.01 -2.20
N PRO A 39 15.83 12.10 -2.51
CA PRO A 39 14.57 12.41 -1.84
C PRO A 39 13.52 11.28 -1.88
N PRO A 40 13.20 10.65 -3.03
CA PRO A 40 12.24 9.54 -3.05
C PRO A 40 12.76 8.28 -2.33
N LEU A 41 14.07 8.02 -2.33
CA LEU A 41 14.67 6.88 -1.62
C LEU A 41 14.70 7.06 -0.09
N ALA A 42 14.87 8.30 0.36
CA ALA A 42 14.91 8.71 1.76
C ALA A 42 13.56 9.26 2.24
N GLY A 43 12.48 8.99 1.49
CA GLY A 43 11.14 9.46 1.80
C GLY A 43 10.67 9.08 3.22
N PRO A 44 9.50 9.57 3.64
CA PRO A 44 8.97 9.28 4.97
C PRO A 44 8.80 7.77 5.20
N PRO A 45 9.01 7.27 6.42
CA PRO A 45 9.02 5.83 6.72
C PRO A 45 7.80 5.05 6.19
N PRO A 46 7.99 3.77 5.83
CA PRO A 46 9.24 3.01 5.87
C PRO A 46 10.20 3.39 4.72
N ALA A 47 11.46 3.72 5.03
CA ALA A 47 12.45 4.15 4.05
C ALA A 47 13.86 3.69 4.43
N SER A 48 14.76 3.68 3.45
CA SER A 48 16.15 3.27 3.68
C SER A 48 16.87 4.26 4.61
N GLU A 49 17.41 3.74 5.71
CA GLU A 49 18.25 4.53 6.63
C GLU A 49 19.51 5.04 5.93
N LEU A 50 20.12 4.22 5.08
CA LEU A 50 21.29 4.60 4.30
C LEU A 50 20.97 5.77 3.37
N ALA A 51 19.82 5.74 2.69
CA ALA A 51 19.39 6.84 1.84
C ALA A 51 19.19 8.13 2.64
N ASN A 52 18.64 8.04 3.85
CA ASN A 52 18.48 9.17 4.76
C ASN A 52 19.83 9.78 5.18
N VAL A 53 20.83 8.96 5.48
CA VAL A 53 22.18 9.41 5.82
C VAL A 53 22.83 10.13 4.64
N ILE A 54 22.76 9.54 3.44
CA ILE A 54 23.34 10.13 2.22
C ILE A 54 22.62 11.44 1.83
N LEU A 55 21.32 11.55 2.08
CA LEU A 55 20.54 12.76 1.77
C LEU A 55 20.94 13.98 2.62
N GLN A 56 21.39 13.80 3.87
CA GLN A 56 21.70 14.91 4.80
C GLN A 56 22.52 16.04 4.16
N PRO A 57 23.68 15.79 3.55
CA PRO A 57 24.47 16.86 2.91
C PRO A 57 23.79 17.52 1.70
N PHE A 58 22.86 16.84 1.03
CA PHE A 58 22.14 17.36 -0.14
C PHE A 58 20.88 18.16 0.22
N ARG A 59 20.42 18.12 1.48
CA ARG A 59 19.19 18.81 1.92
C ARG A 59 19.13 20.31 1.56
N PRO A 60 20.21 21.11 1.71
CA PRO A 60 20.18 22.52 1.32
C PRO A 60 19.92 22.71 -0.17
N LEU A 61 20.58 21.90 -1.02
CA LEU A 61 20.38 21.92 -2.46
C LEU A 61 18.95 21.51 -2.82
N VAL A 62 18.50 20.35 -2.31
CA VAL A 62 17.14 19.82 -2.53
C VAL A 62 16.07 20.84 -2.13
N GLY A 63 16.25 21.52 -0.99
CA GLY A 63 15.37 22.59 -0.54
C GLY A 63 15.39 23.81 -1.45
N ALA A 64 16.58 24.25 -1.88
CA ALA A 64 16.73 25.41 -2.77
C ALA A 64 16.00 25.23 -4.11
N ILE A 65 15.96 24.01 -4.65
CA ILE A 65 15.23 23.68 -5.88
C ILE A 65 13.87 23.00 -5.65
N SER A 66 13.36 23.02 -4.42
CA SER A 66 12.03 22.51 -4.04
C SER A 66 11.77 21.04 -4.39
N LEU A 67 12.81 20.20 -4.44
CA LEU A 67 12.71 18.76 -4.76
C LEU A 67 12.25 17.87 -3.59
N SER A 68 12.02 18.44 -2.41
CA SER A 68 11.60 17.70 -1.20
C SER A 68 10.15 17.18 -1.24
N HIS A 69 9.37 17.54 -2.25
CA HIS A 69 7.94 17.21 -2.35
C HIS A 69 7.67 15.89 -3.11
N GLY A 70 8.73 15.18 -3.52
CA GLY A 70 8.64 14.00 -4.37
C GLY A 70 8.05 12.78 -3.66
N TYR A 71 7.13 12.11 -4.35
CA TYR A 71 6.59 10.77 -4.09
C TYR A 71 5.31 10.67 -3.24
N ARG A 72 5.27 11.16 -2.01
CA ARG A 72 4.11 10.89 -1.12
C ARG A 72 2.81 11.63 -1.49
N PHE A 73 2.89 12.63 -2.37
CA PHE A 73 1.71 13.30 -2.93
C PHE A 73 0.83 12.34 -3.76
N PHE A 74 1.43 11.37 -4.43
CA PHE A 74 0.71 10.43 -5.33
C PHE A 74 0.49 9.04 -4.72
N ALA A 75 1.21 8.69 -3.65
CA ALA A 75 1.05 7.44 -2.93
C ALA A 75 1.28 7.67 -1.42
N PRO A 76 0.24 8.02 -0.64
CA PRO A 76 0.34 7.97 0.82
C PRO A 76 0.76 6.55 1.25
N ASN A 77 1.50 6.44 2.36
CA ASN A 77 1.91 5.13 2.87
C ASN A 77 0.65 4.26 3.04
N PRO A 78 0.61 3.08 2.41
CA PRO A 78 -0.48 2.15 2.66
C PRO A 78 -0.50 1.89 4.17
N GLY A 79 -1.67 2.04 4.78
CA GLY A 79 -1.87 1.65 6.17
C GLY A 79 -1.79 0.12 6.30
N PRO A 80 -2.09 -0.40 7.51
CA PRO A 80 -2.39 -1.81 7.72
C PRO A 80 -3.35 -2.35 6.66
N GLY A 81 -3.06 -3.55 6.15
CA GLY A 81 -3.96 -4.24 5.23
C GLY A 81 -5.05 -4.99 5.99
N HIS A 82 -6.18 -5.25 5.34
CA HIS A 82 -7.33 -5.89 5.95
C HIS A 82 -7.70 -7.22 5.29
N SER A 83 -8.23 -8.14 6.08
CA SER A 83 -8.89 -9.35 5.61
C SER A 83 -10.17 -9.62 6.39
N ILE A 84 -11.10 -10.38 5.80
CA ILE A 84 -12.27 -10.90 6.50
C ILE A 84 -12.04 -12.38 6.75
N ARG A 85 -11.90 -12.75 8.02
CA ARG A 85 -11.91 -14.13 8.46
C ARG A 85 -13.35 -14.55 8.68
N TRP A 86 -13.68 -15.76 8.24
CA TRP A 86 -15.01 -16.30 8.43
C TRP A 86 -14.96 -17.73 8.95
N THR A 87 -15.91 -18.05 9.82
CA THR A 87 -16.16 -19.38 10.33
C THR A 87 -17.63 -19.71 10.10
N MET A 88 -17.91 -20.85 9.50
CA MET A 88 -19.26 -21.24 9.07
C MET A 88 -19.64 -22.60 9.63
N LEU A 89 -20.87 -22.72 10.11
CA LEU A 89 -21.51 -23.99 10.42
C LEU A 89 -22.32 -24.46 9.20
N THR A 90 -21.99 -25.64 8.69
CA THR A 90 -22.73 -26.25 7.57
C THR A 90 -23.95 -27.03 8.07
N ALA A 91 -24.93 -27.27 7.19
CA ALA A 91 -26.10 -28.09 7.52
C ALA A 91 -25.78 -29.54 7.95
N ARG A 92 -24.56 -30.02 7.69
CA ARG A 92 -24.08 -31.34 8.09
C ARG A 92 -23.34 -31.33 9.45
N GLY A 93 -23.32 -30.19 10.15
CA GLY A 93 -22.63 -30.02 11.43
C GLY A 93 -21.11 -29.79 11.31
N ASN A 94 -20.56 -29.75 10.09
CA ASN A 94 -19.14 -29.47 9.89
C ASN A 94 -18.87 -27.96 9.98
N THR A 95 -17.74 -27.59 10.58
CA THR A 95 -17.25 -26.21 10.62
C THR A 95 -16.29 -25.96 9.47
N LEU A 96 -16.57 -24.96 8.64
CA LEU A 96 -15.69 -24.47 7.59
C LEU A 96 -15.07 -23.14 8.02
N LYS A 97 -13.83 -22.89 7.59
CA LYS A 97 -13.12 -21.64 7.85
C LYS A 97 -12.49 -21.14 6.55
N GLY A 98 -12.33 -19.83 6.45
CA GLY A 98 -11.57 -19.22 5.37
C GLY A 98 -11.31 -17.75 5.60
N VAL A 99 -10.70 -17.13 4.60
CA VAL A 99 -10.32 -15.73 4.59
C VAL A 99 -10.67 -15.07 3.25
N ILE A 100 -10.89 -13.76 3.26
CA ILE A 100 -11.08 -12.94 2.05
C ILE A 100 -10.14 -11.73 2.16
N PRO A 101 -9.22 -11.51 1.22
CA PRO A 101 -8.85 -12.41 0.12
C PRO A 101 -8.02 -13.60 0.59
N ASP A 102 -7.98 -14.66 -0.21
CA ASP A 102 -7.16 -15.86 0.02
C ASP A 102 -6.18 -16.04 -1.14
N ALA A 103 -4.87 -16.05 -0.83
CA ALA A 103 -3.80 -16.11 -1.82
C ALA A 103 -3.75 -17.45 -2.58
N GLU A 104 -4.25 -18.53 -1.98
CA GLU A 104 -4.24 -19.87 -2.57
C GLU A 104 -5.45 -20.08 -3.47
N THR A 105 -6.64 -19.60 -3.07
CA THR A 105 -7.88 -19.84 -3.82
C THR A 105 -8.20 -18.74 -4.83
N ASP A 106 -7.76 -17.50 -4.61
CA ASP A 106 -8.15 -16.36 -5.44
C ASP A 106 -7.20 -16.13 -6.61
N TRP A 107 -7.11 -17.12 -7.49
CA TRP A 107 -6.31 -17.06 -8.73
C TRP A 107 -7.20 -16.76 -9.96
N PRO A 108 -6.75 -15.97 -10.94
CA PRO A 108 -5.44 -15.31 -11.08
C PRO A 108 -5.24 -14.13 -10.12
N ARG A 109 -4.02 -13.59 -10.03
CA ARG A 109 -3.66 -12.49 -9.12
C ARG A 109 -4.62 -11.29 -9.19
N LEU A 110 -5.24 -11.04 -10.34
CA LEU A 110 -6.25 -9.98 -10.48
C LEU A 110 -7.53 -10.26 -9.68
N LEU A 111 -7.95 -11.52 -9.55
CA LEU A 111 -9.08 -11.92 -8.70
C LEU A 111 -8.76 -11.67 -7.23
N TYR A 112 -7.57 -12.06 -6.78
CA TYR A 112 -7.07 -11.72 -5.44
C TYR A 112 -7.15 -10.22 -5.19
N HIS A 113 -6.64 -9.39 -6.10
CA HIS A 113 -6.70 -7.93 -5.95
C HIS A 113 -8.14 -7.39 -5.88
N ARG A 114 -9.06 -7.94 -6.69
CA ARG A 114 -10.48 -7.55 -6.62
C ARG A 114 -11.08 -7.91 -5.26
N ARG A 115 -10.76 -9.10 -4.73
CA ARG A 115 -11.25 -9.57 -3.43
C ARG A 115 -10.59 -8.86 -2.27
N PHE A 116 -9.33 -8.42 -2.42
CA PHE A 116 -8.62 -7.58 -1.47
C PHE A 116 -9.32 -6.23 -1.25
N MET A 117 -9.97 -5.66 -2.27
CA MET A 117 -10.70 -4.40 -2.11
C MET A 117 -11.97 -4.52 -1.24
N ILE A 118 -12.48 -5.73 -0.99
CA ILE A 118 -13.68 -5.95 -0.18
C ILE A 118 -13.44 -5.61 1.30
N PRO A 119 -12.48 -6.24 2.01
CA PRO A 119 -12.17 -5.89 3.39
C PRO A 119 -11.70 -4.44 3.53
N GLU A 120 -10.89 -3.92 2.59
CA GLU A 120 -10.45 -2.52 2.59
C GLU A 120 -11.63 -1.53 2.55
N LYS A 121 -12.65 -1.82 1.74
CA LYS A 121 -13.84 -0.97 1.63
C LYS A 121 -14.66 -0.97 2.93
N ILE A 122 -14.80 -2.12 3.58
CA ILE A 122 -15.53 -2.25 4.85
C ILE A 122 -14.74 -1.60 5.98
N ALA A 123 -13.43 -1.82 6.04
CA ALA A 123 -12.57 -1.24 7.07
C ALA A 123 -12.65 0.29 7.11
N ALA A 124 -12.73 0.96 5.95
CA ALA A 124 -12.91 2.40 5.88
C ALA A 124 -14.23 2.92 6.50
N LEU A 125 -15.23 2.05 6.69
CA LEU A 125 -16.53 2.37 7.30
C LEU A 125 -16.63 1.91 8.77
N VAL A 126 -15.75 1.00 9.20
CA VAL A 126 -15.73 0.49 10.57
C VAL A 126 -14.89 1.43 11.43
N PRO A 127 -15.49 2.09 12.44
CA PRO A 127 -14.73 2.96 13.33
C PRO A 127 -13.76 2.14 14.20
N PRO A 128 -12.63 2.73 14.62
CA PRO A 128 -11.66 2.02 15.43
C PRO A 128 -12.29 1.54 16.75
N PRO A 129 -11.83 0.43 17.35
CA PRO A 129 -12.44 -0.12 18.56
C PRO A 129 -12.50 0.85 19.75
N ARG A 130 -11.56 1.79 19.81
CA ARG A 130 -11.48 2.85 20.83
C ARG A 130 -12.44 4.02 20.62
N ALA A 131 -13.14 4.10 19.48
CA ALA A 131 -14.13 5.15 19.22
C ALA A 131 -15.29 5.08 20.21
N PRO A 132 -15.96 6.19 20.57
CA PRO A 132 -17.10 6.17 21.49
C PRO A 132 -18.23 5.26 21.02
N ALA A 133 -18.92 4.59 21.95
CA ALA A 133 -19.97 3.61 21.62
C ALA A 133 -21.13 4.20 20.79
N GLY A 134 -21.45 5.49 20.94
CA GLY A 134 -22.44 6.18 20.11
C GLY A 134 -22.05 6.17 18.63
N ILE A 135 -20.82 6.55 18.32
CA ILE A 135 -20.27 6.57 16.97
C ILE A 135 -20.22 5.16 16.37
N ARG A 136 -19.81 4.17 17.16
CA ARG A 136 -19.78 2.78 16.68
C ARG A 136 -21.16 2.26 16.29
N ARG A 137 -22.20 2.58 17.07
CA ARG A 137 -23.59 2.19 16.78
C ARG A 137 -24.16 2.89 15.55
N GLU A 138 -23.82 4.15 15.35
CA GLU A 138 -24.24 4.91 14.17
C GLU A 138 -23.62 4.34 12.90
N ALA A 139 -22.29 4.14 12.92
CA ALA A 139 -21.54 3.59 11.79
C ALA A 139 -21.94 2.16 11.42
N THR A 140 -22.52 1.38 12.34
CA THR A 140 -23.07 0.04 12.02
C THR A 140 -24.01 0.08 10.82
N ARG A 141 -24.80 1.14 10.67
CA ARG A 141 -25.72 1.28 9.53
C ARG A 141 -25.02 1.37 8.18
N ASP A 142 -23.78 1.86 8.15
CA ASP A 142 -23.03 2.09 6.93
C ASP A 142 -22.31 0.83 6.45
N TRP A 143 -21.74 0.04 7.38
CA TRP A 143 -20.96 -1.16 7.03
C TRP A 143 -21.75 -2.47 7.09
N GLN A 144 -22.79 -2.57 7.93
CA GLN A 144 -23.53 -3.84 8.13
C GLN A 144 -24.15 -4.40 6.84
N PRO A 145 -24.75 -3.61 5.93
CA PRO A 145 -25.30 -4.15 4.69
C PRO A 145 -24.26 -4.89 3.83
N PHE A 146 -23.00 -4.43 3.84
CA PHE A 146 -21.90 -5.09 3.13
C PHE A 146 -21.51 -6.42 3.80
N ALA A 147 -21.50 -6.45 5.14
CA ALA A 147 -21.24 -7.69 5.88
C ALA A 147 -22.35 -8.73 5.65
N GLU A 148 -23.62 -8.29 5.60
CA GLU A 148 -24.77 -9.14 5.28
C GLU A 148 -24.68 -9.72 3.85
N ASP A 149 -24.31 -8.90 2.85
CA ASP A 149 -24.14 -9.37 1.48
C ASP A 149 -23.03 -10.43 1.36
N ILE A 150 -21.88 -10.20 2.01
CA ILE A 150 -20.78 -11.16 2.07
C ILE A 150 -21.23 -12.45 2.77
N ALA A 151 -21.94 -12.34 3.89
CA ALA A 151 -22.48 -13.48 4.61
C ALA A 151 -23.43 -14.31 3.73
N ASN A 152 -24.38 -13.65 3.05
CA ASN A 152 -25.32 -14.30 2.14
C ASN A 152 -24.60 -15.00 0.98
N HIS A 153 -23.59 -14.38 0.40
CA HIS A 153 -22.77 -14.99 -0.63
C HIS A 153 -22.05 -16.25 -0.11
N LEU A 154 -21.44 -16.18 1.07
CA LEU A 154 -20.74 -17.31 1.69
C LEU A 154 -21.70 -18.45 2.02
N LEU A 155 -22.84 -18.16 2.65
CA LEU A 155 -23.88 -19.14 2.98
C LEU A 155 -24.41 -19.83 1.73
N THR A 156 -24.64 -19.09 0.64
CA THR A 156 -25.09 -19.63 -0.64
C THR A 156 -24.02 -20.51 -1.29
N LYS A 157 -22.77 -20.05 -1.32
CA LYS A 157 -21.65 -20.75 -1.98
C LYS A 157 -21.33 -22.09 -1.30
N HIS A 158 -21.42 -22.15 0.03
CA HIS A 158 -21.03 -23.31 0.82
C HIS A 158 -22.20 -24.09 1.41
N SER A 159 -23.44 -23.73 1.06
CA SER A 159 -24.67 -24.31 1.65
C SER A 159 -24.63 -24.30 3.19
N GLY A 160 -24.19 -23.17 3.75
CA GLY A 160 -24.05 -22.95 5.19
C GLY A 160 -25.38 -22.63 5.87
N GLN A 161 -25.44 -22.83 7.18
CA GLN A 161 -26.57 -22.42 8.03
C GLN A 161 -26.30 -21.09 8.73
N GLU A 162 -25.10 -20.95 9.30
CA GLU A 162 -24.66 -19.77 10.03
C GLU A 162 -23.20 -19.46 9.69
N VAL A 163 -22.87 -18.18 9.57
CA VAL A 163 -21.51 -17.69 9.35
C VAL A 163 -21.20 -16.53 10.28
N THR A 164 -20.05 -16.58 10.92
CA THR A 164 -19.47 -15.50 11.72
C THR A 164 -18.36 -14.83 10.95
N LEU A 165 -18.38 -13.50 10.89
CA LEU A 165 -17.43 -12.68 10.16
C LEU A 165 -16.60 -11.82 11.13
N GLU A 166 -15.30 -11.77 10.90
CA GLU A 166 -14.34 -10.97 11.66
C GLU A 166 -13.47 -10.17 10.68
N LEU A 167 -13.43 -8.85 10.86
CA LEU A 167 -12.48 -7.99 10.17
C LEU A 167 -11.14 -8.06 10.90
N VAL A 168 -10.08 -8.40 10.18
CA VAL A 168 -8.71 -8.49 10.69
C VAL A 168 -7.91 -7.37 10.05
N GLU A 169 -7.39 -6.46 10.86
CA GLU A 169 -6.40 -5.46 10.49
C GLU A 169 -5.01 -6.02 10.82
N HIS A 170 -4.20 -6.21 9.79
CA HIS A 170 -2.89 -6.85 9.92
C HIS A 170 -1.84 -5.89 10.45
N TYR A 171 -1.14 -6.29 11.49
CA TYR A 171 -0.08 -5.47 12.07
C TYR A 171 1.02 -5.21 11.03
N LEU A 172 1.33 -3.93 10.79
CA LEU A 172 2.41 -3.51 9.91
C LEU A 172 3.60 -3.04 10.77
N PRO A 173 4.61 -3.91 11.01
CA PRO A 173 5.76 -3.53 11.82
C PRO A 173 6.57 -2.43 11.14
N ASP A 174 7.13 -1.53 11.95
CA ASP A 174 8.09 -0.56 11.44
C ASP A 174 9.49 -1.20 11.24
N THR A 175 10.41 -0.45 10.64
CA THR A 175 11.76 -0.93 10.36
C THR A 175 12.59 -1.22 11.62
N PHE A 176 12.30 -0.56 12.74
CA PHE A 176 12.99 -0.79 14.01
C PHE A 176 12.47 -2.05 14.68
N GLU A 177 11.16 -2.24 14.72
CA GLU A 177 10.53 -3.44 15.26
C GLU A 177 11.00 -4.69 14.53
N LEU A 178 11.08 -4.63 13.19
CA LEU A 178 11.57 -5.73 12.39
C LEU A 178 13.04 -6.08 12.70
N LYS A 179 13.89 -5.07 12.94
CA LYS A 179 15.30 -5.26 13.34
C LYS A 179 15.43 -5.87 14.73
N GLU A 180 14.54 -5.50 15.65
CA GLU A 180 14.50 -6.03 17.01
C GLU A 180 13.81 -7.40 17.12
N GLY A 181 13.29 -7.92 16.00
CA GLY A 181 12.52 -9.17 15.97
C GLY A 181 11.17 -9.05 16.69
N ARG A 182 10.65 -7.83 16.84
CA ARG A 182 9.35 -7.56 17.45
C ARG A 182 8.26 -7.57 16.38
N ALA A 183 7.08 -8.03 16.77
CA ALA A 183 5.86 -7.93 16.01
C ALA A 183 4.72 -7.60 16.98
N GLY A 184 3.71 -6.89 16.48
CA GLY A 184 2.44 -6.66 17.17
C GLY A 184 1.41 -7.71 16.78
N ASP A 185 0.32 -7.74 17.54
CA ASP A 185 -0.83 -8.59 17.25
C ASP A 185 -1.76 -7.93 16.23
N ASP A 186 -2.37 -8.76 15.37
CA ASP A 186 -3.44 -8.34 14.48
C ASP A 186 -4.66 -7.87 15.29
N LEU A 187 -5.28 -6.77 14.84
CA LEU A 187 -6.48 -6.26 15.47
C LEU A 187 -7.71 -6.93 14.84
N THR A 188 -8.50 -7.61 15.66
CA THR A 188 -9.73 -8.28 15.20
C THR A 188 -10.97 -7.53 15.66
N THR A 189 -11.83 -7.19 14.71
CA THR A 189 -13.12 -6.52 14.94
C THR A 189 -14.27 -7.41 14.47
N PRO A 190 -15.21 -7.79 15.35
CA PRO A 190 -16.33 -8.64 14.95
C PRO A 190 -17.28 -7.86 14.02
N LEU A 191 -17.60 -8.45 12.88
CA LEU A 191 -18.62 -7.93 11.94
C LEU A 191 -19.99 -8.57 12.18
N GLY A 192 -20.07 -9.58 13.06
CA GLY A 192 -21.32 -10.23 13.48
C GLY A 192 -21.46 -11.66 12.99
N SER A 193 -22.56 -12.30 13.42
CA SER A 193 -22.97 -13.64 13.02
C SER A 193 -24.29 -13.56 12.27
N TYR A 194 -24.37 -14.29 11.16
CA TYR A 194 -25.47 -14.22 10.21
C TYR A 194 -25.95 -15.62 9.88
N ALA A 195 -27.26 -15.82 9.92
CA ALA A 195 -27.90 -17.08 9.58
C ALA A 195 -29.08 -16.83 8.63
N TRP A 196 -29.52 -17.88 7.93
CA TRP A 196 -30.75 -17.79 7.16
C TRP A 196 -31.91 -17.41 8.08
N ARG A 197 -32.73 -16.44 7.67
CA ARG A 197 -34.01 -16.20 8.34
C ARG A 197 -34.80 -17.51 8.31
N GLU A 198 -35.23 -17.98 9.47
CA GLU A 198 -36.22 -19.05 9.54
C GLU A 198 -37.39 -18.66 8.64
N ARG A 199 -37.70 -19.51 7.65
CA ARG A 199 -38.90 -19.34 6.86
C ARG A 199 -40.06 -19.47 7.83
N THR A 200 -40.66 -18.33 8.19
CA THR A 200 -41.94 -18.32 8.89
C THR A 200 -42.93 -18.97 7.94
N SER A 201 -43.30 -20.21 8.22
CA SER A 201 -44.35 -20.92 7.49
C SER A 201 -45.65 -20.17 7.76
N LEU A 202 -46.13 -19.43 6.76
CA LEU A 202 -47.51 -18.96 6.69
C LEU A 202 -48.43 -20.11 6.28
#